data_AF-A0A8C7MSR3-F1
#
_entry.id   AF-A0A8C7MSR3-F1
#
_cell.length_a   1.000
_cell.length_b   1.000
_cell.length_c   1.000
_cell.angle_alpha   90.00
_cell.angle_beta   90.00
_cell.angle_gamma   90.00
#
_symmetry.space_group_name_H-M   'P 1'
#
loop_
_entity.id
_entity.type
_entity.pdbx_description
1 polymer ?
#
loop_
_entity_poly.entity_id
_entity_poly.type
_entity_poly.pdbx_seq_one_letter_code
_entity_poly.pdbx_strand_id
1 'polypeptide(L)'
;MCVYFVSGAGYHSESKAKEYKHVCKRACQRAVDRLKAGALAVDAVTAALVELEDSPFTNAGMGSNLNLSGEIECDASIMDGKSLRYGAVGAVSGINNPVLVANRLLSEAQKGKLSAGRIPPCFLVGRGAHDWAVNHGIPPCPSEKMATKFSLSAYKRNKHKMELAEKVDTGFNHHSKKRRQASETENGSGLLDTVGAIVVDREGNVAAAVSSGGLAMKHPGRVGQAAHHGCGCWAENTSTLNPYSTAVSTSGSPFLASEDCVLGGVIVLRCCRCSDFITQPSPDIQAILGKSL
;
A
#
# COMPACT_ATOMS: atom_id res chain seq x y z
N MET A 1 -1.99 -5.64 22.15
CA MET A 1 -2.59 -4.99 20.96
C MET A 1 -1.51 -4.15 20.32
N CYS A 2 -1.10 -4.51 19.12
CA CYS A 2 0.03 -3.89 18.44
C CYS A 2 -0.40 -3.49 17.04
N VAL A 3 0.14 -2.36 16.59
CA VAL A 3 -0.20 -1.77 15.31
C VAL A 3 1.11 -1.32 14.68
N TYR A 4 1.41 -1.81 13.48
CA TYR A 4 2.65 -1.52 12.78
C TYR A 4 2.34 -1.02 11.36
N PHE A 5 3.18 -0.11 10.86
CA PHE A 5 2.97 0.57 9.60
C PHE A 5 4.23 0.62 8.77
N VAL A 6 4.04 0.64 7.46
CA VAL A 6 5.08 0.88 6.48
C VAL A 6 4.64 2.05 5.61
N SER A 7 5.28 3.20 5.77
CA SER A 7 5.16 4.32 4.83
C SER A 7 6.26 4.24 3.78
N GLY A 8 6.12 3.34 2.80
CA GLY A 8 7.00 3.27 1.64
C GLY A 8 8.47 2.93 1.91
N ALA A 9 8.92 1.80 1.37
CA ALA A 9 10.33 1.58 1.12
C ALA A 9 10.77 2.45 -0.07
N GLY A 10 11.30 3.65 0.24
CA GLY A 10 11.73 4.65 -0.73
C GLY A 10 12.67 5.68 -0.11
N TYR A 11 13.19 6.59 -0.93
CA TYR A 11 14.03 7.69 -0.45
C TYR A 11 13.16 8.83 0.09
N HIS A 12 13.12 8.96 1.41
CA HIS A 12 12.48 10.07 2.12
C HIS A 12 13.51 11.18 2.33
N SER A 13 13.34 12.34 1.66
CA SER A 13 14.25 13.46 1.89
C SER A 13 14.17 13.93 3.35
N GLU A 14 15.30 14.32 3.93
CA GLU A 14 15.33 14.79 5.34
C GLU A 14 14.37 15.95 5.57
N SER A 15 14.19 16.82 4.56
CA SER A 15 13.24 17.93 4.58
C SER A 15 11.78 17.50 4.75
N LYS A 16 11.40 16.31 4.28
CA LYS A 16 10.03 15.78 4.35
C LYS A 16 9.85 14.70 5.41
N ALA A 17 10.93 14.24 6.04
CA ALA A 17 10.89 13.19 7.05
C ALA A 17 9.93 13.49 8.22
N LYS A 18 9.76 14.77 8.58
CA LYS A 18 8.79 15.19 9.60
C LYS A 18 7.34 14.91 9.19
N GLU A 19 6.98 15.18 7.93
CA GLU A 19 5.65 14.96 7.39
C GLU A 19 5.32 13.46 7.30
N TYR A 20 6.26 12.64 6.82
CA TYR A 20 6.10 11.18 6.78
C TYR A 20 5.95 10.59 8.19
N LYS A 21 6.75 11.03 9.17
CA LYS A 21 6.59 10.60 10.57
C LYS A 21 5.25 11.05 11.15
N HIS A 22 4.78 12.24 10.80
CA HIS A 22 3.51 12.77 11.26
C HIS A 22 2.32 11.96 10.74
N VAL A 23 2.29 11.65 9.44
CA VAL A 23 1.21 10.82 8.86
C VAL A 23 1.23 9.40 9.45
N CYS A 24 2.40 8.79 9.62
CA CYS A 24 2.52 7.48 10.27
C CYS A 24 1.96 7.51 11.70
N LYS A 25 2.33 8.54 12.48
CA LYS A 25 1.81 8.71 13.84
C LYS A 25 0.29 8.82 13.86
N ARG A 26 -0.29 9.59 12.93
CA ARG A 26 -1.75 9.72 12.80
C ARG A 26 -2.40 8.40 12.40
N ALA A 27 -1.85 7.68 11.44
CA ALA A 27 -2.34 6.37 11.02
C ALA A 27 -2.32 5.37 12.18
N CYS A 28 -1.24 5.34 12.98
CA CYS A 28 -1.17 4.56 14.21
C CYS A 28 -2.31 4.91 15.17
N GLN A 29 -2.51 6.20 15.42
CA GLN A 29 -3.52 6.67 16.35
C GLN A 29 -4.91 6.25 15.90
N ARG A 30 -5.24 6.40 14.60
CA ARG A 30 -6.52 6.00 14.02
C ARG A 30 -6.80 4.51 14.21
N ALA A 31 -5.82 3.65 13.93
CA ALA A 31 -5.98 2.21 14.14
C ALA A 31 -6.18 1.86 15.62
N VAL A 32 -5.36 2.44 16.50
CA VAL A 32 -5.45 2.22 17.94
C VAL A 32 -6.81 2.66 18.49
N ASP A 33 -7.33 3.80 18.05
CA ASP A 33 -8.63 4.32 18.46
C ASP A 33 -9.77 3.39 18.03
N ARG A 34 -9.71 2.85 16.81
CA ARG A 34 -10.68 1.85 16.32
C ARG A 34 -10.69 0.60 17.18
N LEU A 35 -9.52 0.06 17.48
CA LEU A 35 -9.40 -1.15 18.29
C LEU A 35 -9.80 -0.91 19.76
N LYS A 36 -9.49 0.26 20.32
CA LYS A 36 -9.98 0.66 21.66
C LYS A 36 -11.50 0.77 21.70
N ALA A 37 -12.13 1.17 20.60
CA ALA A 37 -13.58 1.19 20.44
C ALA A 37 -14.20 -0.19 20.16
N GLY A 38 -13.42 -1.27 20.15
CA GLY A 38 -13.89 -2.63 19.92
C GLY A 38 -14.14 -2.98 18.45
N ALA A 39 -13.60 -2.19 17.52
CA ALA A 39 -13.69 -2.51 16.09
C ALA A 39 -12.84 -3.73 15.71
N LEU A 40 -13.14 -4.34 14.57
CA LEU A 40 -12.40 -5.47 14.02
C LEU A 40 -10.99 -5.06 13.57
N ALA A 41 -10.06 -6.02 13.53
CA ALA A 41 -8.71 -5.79 13.01
C ALA A 41 -8.71 -5.21 11.58
N VAL A 42 -9.63 -5.70 10.72
CA VAL A 42 -9.83 -5.18 9.35
C VAL A 42 -10.31 -3.73 9.31
N ASP A 43 -11.17 -3.31 10.24
CA ASP A 43 -11.64 -1.92 10.30
C ASP A 43 -10.54 -0.98 10.80
N ALA A 44 -9.72 -1.47 11.74
CA ALA A 44 -8.59 -0.73 12.27
C ALA A 44 -7.49 -0.53 11.22
N VAL A 45 -7.13 -1.57 10.47
CA VAL A 45 -6.13 -1.45 9.39
C VAL A 45 -6.65 -0.56 8.27
N THR A 46 -7.95 -0.66 7.92
CA THR A 46 -8.60 0.21 6.95
C THR A 46 -8.55 1.68 7.38
N ALA A 47 -8.90 2.00 8.62
CA ALA A 47 -8.88 3.38 9.12
C ALA A 47 -7.48 4.01 9.07
N ALA A 48 -6.45 3.20 9.22
CA ALA A 48 -5.08 3.66 9.14
C ALA A 48 -4.63 3.90 7.69
N LEU A 49 -5.01 3.02 6.76
CA LEU A 49 -4.73 3.22 5.34
C LEU A 49 -5.48 4.44 4.79
N VAL A 50 -6.71 4.70 5.23
CA VAL A 50 -7.43 5.94 4.86
C VAL A 50 -6.63 7.17 5.26
N GLU A 51 -6.08 7.21 6.47
CA GLU A 51 -5.24 8.33 6.94
C GLU A 51 -3.95 8.47 6.12
N LEU A 52 -3.40 7.36 5.60
CA LEU A 52 -2.24 7.37 4.71
C LEU A 52 -2.60 7.79 3.28
N GLU A 53 -3.77 7.38 2.76
CA GLU A 53 -4.30 7.72 1.42
C GLU A 53 -4.79 9.17 1.31
N ASP A 54 -5.24 9.75 2.43
CA ASP A 54 -5.67 11.15 2.49
C ASP A 54 -4.46 12.12 2.55
N SER A 55 -3.27 11.61 2.80
CA SER A 55 -2.05 12.41 2.89
C SER A 55 -1.54 12.76 1.48
N PRO A 56 -1.30 14.04 1.15
CA PRO A 56 -0.82 14.45 -0.16
C PRO A 56 0.66 14.08 -0.42
N PHE A 57 1.33 13.48 0.56
CA PHE A 57 2.75 13.13 0.53
C PHE A 57 3.02 11.67 0.24
N THR A 58 2.00 10.82 0.25
CA THR A 58 2.13 9.39 -0.03
C THR A 58 1.78 9.12 -1.49
N ASN A 59 2.28 8.00 -2.03
CA ASN A 59 1.89 7.54 -3.36
C ASN A 59 0.75 6.54 -3.24
N ALA A 60 -0.39 6.96 -2.70
CA ALA A 60 -1.61 6.17 -2.59
C ALA A 60 -2.81 7.11 -2.38
N GLY A 61 -3.96 6.83 -3.01
CA GLY A 61 -5.11 7.73 -2.93
C GLY A 61 -4.78 9.13 -3.46
N MET A 62 -4.98 10.16 -2.62
CA MET A 62 -4.60 11.54 -2.93
C MET A 62 -3.07 11.68 -3.03
N GLY A 63 -2.59 12.40 -4.06
CA GLY A 63 -1.14 12.59 -4.25
C GLY A 63 -0.44 11.44 -4.99
N SER A 64 -1.17 10.41 -5.38
CA SER A 64 -0.68 9.31 -6.22
C SER A 64 0.01 9.79 -7.49
N ASN A 65 0.98 9.00 -7.95
CA ASN A 65 1.65 9.18 -9.22
C ASN A 65 0.68 9.13 -10.40
N LEU A 66 0.96 9.96 -11.41
CA LEU A 66 0.20 9.99 -12.65
C LEU A 66 0.78 8.98 -13.66
N ASN A 67 -0.11 8.32 -14.41
CA ASN A 67 0.22 7.42 -15.53
C ASN A 67 0.62 8.23 -16.79
N LEU A 68 0.96 7.56 -17.90
CA LEU A 68 1.36 8.22 -19.15
C LEU A 68 0.33 9.25 -19.65
N SER A 69 -0.96 8.97 -19.46
CA SER A 69 -2.07 9.85 -19.85
C SER A 69 -2.26 11.05 -18.92
N GLY A 70 -1.52 11.12 -17.81
CA GLY A 70 -1.69 12.17 -16.79
C GLY A 70 -2.86 11.90 -15.84
N GLU A 71 -3.30 10.65 -15.72
CA GLU A 71 -4.40 10.23 -14.85
C GLU A 71 -3.88 9.46 -13.64
N ILE A 72 -4.64 9.47 -12.54
CA ILE A 72 -4.35 8.68 -11.34
C ILE A 72 -5.11 7.36 -11.42
N GLU A 73 -4.38 6.26 -11.24
CA GLU A 73 -4.91 4.91 -11.15
C GLU A 73 -4.28 4.22 -9.95
N CYS A 74 -5.10 3.78 -9.00
CA CYS A 74 -4.63 3.20 -7.75
C CYS A 74 -4.84 1.68 -7.70
N ASP A 75 -4.00 1.03 -6.91
CA ASP A 75 -4.02 -0.39 -6.57
C ASP A 75 -4.10 -0.51 -5.06
N ALA A 76 -5.00 -1.32 -4.52
CA ALA A 76 -5.08 -1.57 -3.08
C ALA A 76 -5.64 -2.95 -2.77
N SER A 77 -5.24 -3.52 -1.63
CA SER A 77 -5.80 -4.76 -1.12
C SER A 77 -5.77 -4.85 0.38
N ILE A 78 -6.60 -5.76 0.91
CA ILE A 78 -6.76 -6.04 2.33
C ILE A 78 -7.09 -7.52 2.54
N MET A 79 -6.59 -8.07 3.65
CA MET A 79 -6.83 -9.46 4.05
C MET A 79 -7.16 -9.57 5.54
N ASP A 80 -8.15 -10.41 5.85
CA ASP A 80 -8.52 -10.79 7.21
C ASP A 80 -7.89 -12.13 7.59
N GLY A 81 -7.06 -12.16 8.63
CA GLY A 81 -6.40 -13.38 9.08
C GLY A 81 -7.37 -14.41 9.69
N LYS A 82 -8.52 -13.98 10.21
CA LYS A 82 -9.49 -14.89 10.83
C LYS A 82 -10.30 -15.66 9.78
N SER A 83 -10.86 -14.96 8.80
CA SER A 83 -11.68 -15.58 7.75
C SER A 83 -10.92 -15.96 6.49
N LEU A 84 -9.65 -15.55 6.36
CA LEU A 84 -8.82 -15.66 5.16
C LEU A 84 -9.43 -15.00 3.92
N ARG A 85 -10.41 -14.12 4.13
CA ARG A 85 -11.06 -13.38 3.04
C ARG A 85 -10.16 -12.22 2.62
N TYR A 86 -10.22 -11.96 1.32
CA TYR A 86 -9.40 -10.97 0.64
C TYR A 86 -10.29 -10.05 -0.20
N GLY A 87 -9.90 -8.78 -0.29
CA GLY A 87 -10.51 -7.81 -1.17
C GLY A 87 -9.44 -6.95 -1.83
N ALA A 88 -9.60 -6.64 -3.12
CA ALA A 88 -8.65 -5.83 -3.86
C ALA A 88 -9.29 -5.02 -4.98
N VAL A 89 -8.63 -3.92 -5.31
CA VAL A 89 -8.87 -3.12 -6.50
C VAL A 89 -7.58 -2.81 -7.23
N GLY A 90 -7.63 -2.76 -8.56
CA GLY A 90 -6.48 -2.48 -9.40
C GLY A 90 -6.79 -1.49 -10.50
N ALA A 91 -5.83 -0.62 -10.82
CA ALA A 91 -5.98 0.47 -11.78
C ALA A 91 -7.30 1.25 -11.62
N VAL A 92 -7.77 1.45 -10.37
CA VAL A 92 -9.02 2.17 -10.12
C VAL A 92 -8.74 3.66 -10.11
N SER A 93 -9.48 4.42 -10.91
CA SER A 93 -9.45 5.87 -10.94
C SER A 93 -10.72 6.44 -10.30
N GLY A 94 -10.70 7.73 -9.94
CA GLY A 94 -11.89 8.42 -9.47
C GLY A 94 -12.36 8.06 -8.05
N ILE A 95 -11.51 7.42 -7.23
CA ILE A 95 -11.83 7.03 -5.85
C ILE A 95 -10.71 7.52 -4.93
N ASN A 96 -11.07 8.34 -3.93
CA ASN A 96 -10.08 8.93 -3.02
C ASN A 96 -9.36 7.87 -2.16
N ASN A 97 -10.12 6.89 -1.66
CA ASN A 97 -9.63 5.86 -0.75
C ASN A 97 -9.84 4.44 -1.31
N PRO A 98 -8.95 3.95 -2.20
CA PRO A 98 -8.99 2.60 -2.76
C PRO A 98 -9.12 1.49 -1.71
N VAL A 99 -8.51 1.63 -0.53
CA VAL A 99 -8.62 0.64 0.56
C VAL A 99 -10.07 0.44 1.02
N LEU A 100 -10.92 1.47 0.96
CA LEU A 100 -12.34 1.35 1.35
C LEU A 100 -13.08 0.42 0.38
N VAL A 101 -12.74 0.46 -0.91
CA VAL A 101 -13.33 -0.43 -1.91
C VAL A 101 -12.87 -1.86 -1.68
N ALA A 102 -11.57 -2.06 -1.42
CA ALA A 102 -11.00 -3.36 -1.08
C ALA A 102 -11.65 -3.95 0.18
N ASN A 103 -11.80 -3.17 1.27
CA ASN A 103 -12.45 -3.61 2.49
C ASN A 103 -13.95 -3.91 2.28
N ARG A 104 -14.61 -3.12 1.43
CA ARG A 104 -16.01 -3.38 1.08
C ARG A 104 -16.18 -4.66 0.29
N LEU A 105 -15.29 -4.98 -0.66
CA LEU A 105 -15.29 -6.27 -1.37
C LEU A 105 -15.13 -7.45 -0.40
N LEU A 106 -14.18 -7.33 0.54
CA LEU A 106 -13.98 -8.33 1.59
C LEU A 106 -15.26 -8.52 2.41
N SER A 107 -15.89 -7.43 2.84
CA SER A 107 -17.13 -7.45 3.64
C SER A 107 -18.34 -8.00 2.87
N GLU A 108 -18.49 -7.71 1.57
CA GLU A 108 -19.55 -8.31 0.75
C GLU A 108 -19.30 -9.81 0.55
N ALA A 109 -18.05 -10.23 0.34
CA ALA A 109 -17.68 -11.65 0.36
C ALA A 109 -17.97 -12.30 1.72
N GLN A 110 -17.98 -11.51 2.80
CA GLN A 110 -18.33 -12.00 4.13
C GLN A 110 -19.79 -12.41 4.29
N LYS A 111 -20.70 -11.74 3.59
CA LYS A 111 -22.15 -11.98 3.65
C LYS A 111 -22.61 -13.27 2.99
N GLY A 112 -21.75 -13.92 2.19
CA GLY A 112 -22.03 -15.21 1.57
C GLY A 112 -22.16 -15.12 0.05
N LYS A 113 -22.90 -16.08 -0.55
CA LYS A 113 -23.07 -16.16 -2.00
C LYS A 113 -24.05 -15.09 -2.49
N LEU A 114 -23.80 -14.59 -3.70
CA LEU A 114 -24.74 -13.74 -4.43
C LEU A 114 -25.90 -14.57 -5.01
N SER A 115 -26.84 -13.88 -5.66
CA SER A 115 -27.93 -14.50 -6.41
C SER A 115 -27.44 -15.60 -7.36
N ALA A 116 -28.22 -16.68 -7.44
CA ALA A 116 -27.89 -17.91 -8.16
C ALA A 116 -26.61 -18.62 -7.67
N GLY A 117 -26.23 -18.42 -6.40
CA GLY A 117 -25.08 -19.11 -5.80
C GLY A 117 -23.72 -18.62 -6.28
N ARG A 118 -23.67 -17.48 -6.97
CA ARG A 118 -22.43 -16.88 -7.49
C ARG A 118 -21.52 -16.43 -6.35
N ILE A 119 -20.22 -16.55 -6.55
CA ILE A 119 -19.21 -16.09 -5.59
C ILE A 119 -19.04 -14.57 -5.76
N PRO A 120 -19.12 -13.76 -4.68
CA PRO A 120 -18.80 -12.34 -4.76
C PRO A 120 -17.37 -12.10 -5.25
N PRO A 121 -17.13 -11.03 -6.03
CA PRO A 121 -15.77 -10.72 -6.48
C PRO A 121 -14.87 -10.36 -5.29
N CYS A 122 -13.66 -10.90 -5.27
CA CYS A 122 -12.60 -10.49 -4.33
C CYS A 122 -11.61 -9.51 -4.97
N PHE A 123 -11.66 -9.32 -6.30
CA PHE A 123 -10.78 -8.41 -7.02
C PHE A 123 -11.52 -7.79 -8.20
N LEU A 124 -11.53 -6.46 -8.29
CA LEU A 124 -12.11 -5.71 -9.41
C LEU A 124 -11.09 -4.69 -9.93
N VAL A 125 -11.18 -4.32 -11.21
CA VAL A 125 -10.23 -3.37 -11.81
C VAL A 125 -10.92 -2.27 -12.64
N GLY A 126 -10.21 -1.16 -12.82
CA GLY A 126 -10.58 -0.09 -13.74
C GLY A 126 -11.98 0.47 -13.48
N ARG A 127 -12.70 0.76 -14.57
CA ARG A 127 -14.06 1.32 -14.53
C ARG A 127 -15.05 0.43 -13.78
N GLY A 128 -14.93 -0.89 -13.90
CA GLY A 128 -15.81 -1.82 -13.18
C GLY A 128 -15.66 -1.71 -11.66
N ALA A 129 -14.43 -1.52 -11.16
CA ALA A 129 -14.19 -1.27 -9.74
C ALA A 129 -14.76 0.08 -9.27
N HIS A 130 -14.59 1.13 -10.07
CA HIS A 130 -15.15 2.45 -9.79
C HIS A 130 -16.68 2.41 -9.70
N ASP A 131 -17.34 1.89 -10.73
CA ASP A 131 -18.81 1.86 -10.80
C ASP A 131 -19.38 0.97 -9.68
N TRP A 132 -18.70 -0.14 -9.36
CA TRP A 132 -19.04 -0.97 -8.20
C TRP A 132 -18.92 -0.19 -6.89
N ALA A 133 -17.84 0.56 -6.69
CA ALA A 133 -17.63 1.36 -5.47
C ALA A 133 -18.74 2.40 -5.27
N VAL A 134 -19.08 3.14 -6.33
CA VAL A 134 -20.15 4.14 -6.31
C VAL A 134 -21.50 3.50 -5.97
N ASN A 135 -21.82 2.37 -6.61
CA ASN A 135 -23.05 1.62 -6.32
C ASN A 135 -23.11 1.06 -4.89
N HIS A 136 -21.97 0.93 -4.21
CA HIS A 136 -21.87 0.52 -2.82
C HIS A 136 -21.74 1.70 -1.85
N GLY A 137 -21.97 2.93 -2.30
CA GLY A 137 -22.01 4.12 -1.45
C GLY A 137 -20.63 4.70 -1.12
N ILE A 138 -19.58 4.32 -1.85
CA ILE A 138 -18.26 4.97 -1.75
C ILE A 138 -18.27 6.16 -2.71
N PRO A 139 -18.06 7.40 -2.22
CA PRO A 139 -18.21 8.59 -3.04
C PRO A 139 -17.10 8.67 -4.10
N PRO A 140 -17.44 9.02 -5.36
CA PRO A 140 -16.44 9.28 -6.38
C PRO A 140 -15.68 10.58 -6.07
N CYS A 141 -14.41 10.62 -6.45
CA CYS A 141 -13.53 11.77 -6.29
C CYS A 141 -12.93 12.16 -7.66
N PRO A 142 -13.19 13.37 -8.18
CA PRO A 142 -12.60 13.82 -9.43
C PRO A 142 -11.06 13.81 -9.38
N SER A 143 -10.43 13.42 -10.49
CA SER A 143 -8.97 13.32 -10.61
C SER A 143 -8.25 14.63 -10.25
N GLU A 144 -8.85 15.80 -10.51
CA GLU A 144 -8.29 17.10 -10.18
C GLU A 144 -8.18 17.35 -8.67
N LYS A 145 -9.06 16.73 -7.88
CA LYS A 145 -9.01 16.81 -6.41
C LYS A 145 -8.01 15.83 -5.81
N MET A 146 -7.77 14.71 -6.49
CA MET A 146 -6.77 13.72 -6.07
C MET A 146 -5.35 14.17 -6.44
N ALA A 147 -5.18 14.87 -7.56
CA ALA A 147 -3.89 15.34 -8.03
C ALA A 147 -3.41 16.56 -7.24
N THR A 148 -2.25 16.41 -6.58
CA THR A 148 -1.61 17.50 -5.84
C THR A 148 -0.70 18.33 -6.75
N LYS A 149 -0.42 19.58 -6.37
CA LYS A 149 0.60 20.41 -7.06
C LYS A 149 1.94 19.70 -7.19
N PHE A 150 2.30 18.88 -6.20
CA PHE A 150 3.53 18.10 -6.20
C PHE A 150 3.49 16.97 -7.24
N SER A 151 2.45 16.15 -7.24
CA SER A 151 2.26 15.04 -8.20
C SER A 151 2.21 15.54 -9.65
N LEU A 152 1.49 16.64 -9.91
CA LEU A 152 1.40 17.27 -11.24
C LEU A 152 2.76 17.83 -11.70
N SER A 153 3.53 18.43 -10.81
CA SER A 153 4.87 18.95 -11.13
C SER A 153 5.86 17.81 -11.41
N ALA A 154 5.76 16.71 -10.66
CA ALA A 154 6.55 15.51 -10.90
C ALA A 154 6.20 14.88 -12.27
N TYR A 155 4.91 14.77 -12.60
CA TYR A 155 4.45 14.29 -13.90
C TYR A 155 5.03 15.11 -15.06
N LYS A 156 4.90 16.45 -15.03
CA LYS A 156 5.44 17.34 -16.07
C LYS A 156 6.95 17.15 -16.25
N ARG A 157 7.69 17.04 -15.14
CA ARG A 157 9.14 16.81 -15.15
C ARG A 157 9.49 15.45 -15.79
N ASN A 158 8.79 14.39 -15.40
CA ASN A 158 9.05 13.04 -15.91
C ASN A 158 8.67 12.91 -17.40
N LYS A 159 7.55 13.51 -17.80
CA LYS A 159 7.13 13.59 -19.21
C LYS A 159 8.16 14.30 -20.08
N HIS A 160 8.65 15.47 -19.63
CA HIS A 160 9.69 16.18 -20.37
C HIS A 160 10.99 15.36 -20.49
N LYS A 161 11.40 14.66 -19.42
CA LYS A 161 12.57 13.78 -19.46
C LYS A 161 12.41 12.63 -20.46
N MET A 162 11.21 12.03 -20.54
CA MET A 162 10.91 10.98 -21.52
C MET A 162 10.98 11.51 -22.96
N GLU A 163 10.35 12.64 -23.24
CA GLU A 163 10.36 13.26 -24.58
C GLU A 163 11.79 13.62 -25.04
N LEU A 164 12.66 14.02 -24.12
CA LEU A 164 14.08 14.26 -24.41
C LEU A 164 14.82 12.96 -24.74
N ALA A 165 14.55 11.87 -24.01
CA ALA A 165 15.17 10.57 -24.25
C ALA A 165 14.77 9.98 -25.61
N GLU A 166 13.48 10.09 -25.99
CA GLU A 166 12.98 9.61 -27.29
C GLU A 166 13.60 10.36 -28.48
N LYS A 167 13.88 11.66 -28.31
CA LYS A 167 14.58 12.47 -29.32
C LYS A 167 16.05 12.07 -29.50
N VAL A 168 16.69 11.59 -28.45
CA VAL A 168 18.08 11.10 -28.51
C VAL A 168 18.17 9.74 -29.21
N ASP A 169 17.18 8.86 -29.00
CA ASP A 169 17.14 7.54 -29.66
C ASP A 169 16.78 7.62 -31.15
N THR A 170 15.96 8.59 -31.56
CA THR A 170 15.53 8.75 -32.96
C THR A 170 16.57 9.43 -33.87
N GLY A 171 17.64 9.99 -33.29
CA GLY A 171 18.73 10.59 -34.03
C GLY A 171 20.07 10.20 -33.46
N PHE A 172 20.62 9.03 -33.80
CA PHE A 172 22.02 8.83 -34.17
C PHE A 172 22.32 7.36 -34.53
N ASN A 173 23.18 7.21 -35.55
CA ASN A 173 23.68 5.99 -36.14
C ASN A 173 24.27 4.94 -35.17
N HIS A 174 24.25 3.69 -35.64
CA HIS A 174 24.80 2.47 -35.05
C HIS A 174 26.34 2.45 -34.94
N HIS A 175 26.98 3.47 -34.36
CA HIS A 175 28.41 3.41 -34.03
C HIS A 175 28.75 4.07 -32.70
N SER A 176 29.51 3.31 -31.91
CA SER A 176 30.12 3.62 -30.61
C SER A 176 29.24 3.45 -29.36
N LYS A 177 29.08 2.16 -28.97
CA LYS A 177 28.90 1.73 -27.57
C LYS A 177 30.05 2.28 -26.71
N LYS A 178 29.96 3.52 -26.26
CA LYS A 178 30.66 3.97 -25.05
C LYS A 178 29.58 4.17 -24.00
N ARG A 179 29.37 3.10 -23.25
CA ARG A 179 28.48 2.99 -22.09
C ARG A 179 28.85 4.11 -21.12
N ARG A 180 28.24 5.28 -21.27
CA ARG A 180 28.23 6.32 -20.24
C ARG A 180 27.40 5.73 -19.11
N GLN A 181 28.07 5.17 -18.11
CA GLN A 181 27.58 5.20 -16.74
C GLN A 181 27.31 6.68 -16.44
N ALA A 182 26.09 7.13 -16.75
CA ALA A 182 25.57 8.35 -16.16
C ALA A 182 25.48 8.03 -14.68
N SER A 183 26.36 8.69 -13.93
CA SER A 183 26.34 8.82 -12.48
C SER A 183 24.89 8.80 -11.97
N GLU A 184 24.51 7.72 -11.29
CA GLU A 184 23.27 7.58 -10.51
C GLU A 184 23.32 8.43 -9.23
N THR A 185 24.02 9.56 -9.29
CA THR A 185 24.15 10.50 -8.19
C THR A 185 23.29 11.71 -8.50
N GLU A 186 22.34 11.91 -7.60
CA GLU A 186 21.54 13.12 -7.38
C GLU A 186 20.18 13.22 -8.12
N ASN A 187 19.12 13.00 -7.34
CA ASN A 187 17.70 13.34 -7.57
C ASN A 187 16.75 12.26 -8.14
N GLY A 188 16.88 11.00 -7.71
CA GLY A 188 15.84 9.94 -7.80
C GLY A 188 14.59 10.19 -6.92
N SER A 189 14.13 11.44 -6.87
CA SER A 189 13.25 12.04 -5.85
C SER A 189 11.76 11.66 -5.91
N GLY A 190 11.39 10.39 -6.13
CA GLY A 190 9.98 10.02 -5.97
C GLY A 190 9.54 8.65 -6.42
N LEU A 191 10.38 7.61 -6.34
CA LEU A 191 10.02 6.35 -6.99
C LEU A 191 9.08 5.42 -6.19
N LEU A 192 9.00 5.46 -4.86
CA LEU A 192 8.36 4.35 -4.11
C LEU A 192 7.75 4.73 -2.74
N ASP A 193 6.60 5.43 -2.73
CA ASP A 193 5.86 5.73 -1.50
C ASP A 193 4.56 4.91 -1.37
N THR A 194 4.65 3.60 -1.66
CA THR A 194 3.53 2.65 -1.40
C THR A 194 3.31 2.56 0.10
N VAL A 195 2.05 2.64 0.55
CA VAL A 195 1.72 2.61 1.98
C VAL A 195 1.09 1.29 2.36
N GLY A 196 1.33 0.87 3.61
CA GLY A 196 0.83 -0.38 4.14
C GLY A 196 0.71 -0.39 5.64
N ALA A 197 -0.14 -1.26 6.15
CA ALA A 197 -0.35 -1.42 7.58
C ALA A 197 -0.70 -2.86 7.93
N ILE A 198 -0.36 -3.21 9.15
CA ILE A 198 -0.71 -4.48 9.77
C ILE A 198 -1.17 -4.24 11.21
N VAL A 199 -2.17 -5.01 11.61
CA VAL A 199 -2.85 -4.86 12.90
C VAL A 199 -2.95 -6.22 13.56
N VAL A 200 -2.74 -6.26 14.88
CA VAL A 200 -3.16 -7.36 15.76
C VAL A 200 -4.07 -6.84 16.87
N ASP A 201 -5.28 -7.38 16.94
CA ASP A 201 -6.26 -7.01 17.97
C ASP A 201 -5.97 -7.70 19.32
N ARG A 202 -6.88 -7.55 20.29
CA ARG A 202 -6.72 -8.14 21.64
C ARG A 202 -7.01 -9.64 21.67
N GLU A 203 -7.73 -10.17 20.69
CA GLU A 203 -8.03 -11.60 20.56
C GLU A 203 -6.93 -12.34 19.80
N GLY A 204 -5.95 -11.61 19.25
CA GLY A 204 -4.89 -12.17 18.41
C GLY A 204 -5.32 -12.36 16.95
N ASN A 205 -6.42 -11.74 16.52
CA ASN A 205 -6.76 -11.68 15.10
C ASN A 205 -5.87 -10.65 14.41
N VAL A 206 -5.36 -11.03 13.25
CA VAL A 206 -4.49 -10.17 12.45
C VAL A 206 -5.17 -9.71 11.16
N ALA A 207 -4.82 -8.51 10.70
CA ALA A 207 -5.24 -8.00 9.41
C ALA A 207 -4.10 -7.22 8.76
N ALA A 208 -4.07 -7.21 7.43
CA ALA A 208 -3.07 -6.50 6.64
C ALA A 208 -3.73 -5.78 5.46
N ALA A 209 -3.23 -4.59 5.13
CA ALA A 209 -3.67 -3.84 3.96
C ALA A 209 -2.53 -3.03 3.34
N VAL A 210 -2.63 -2.81 2.03
CA VAL A 210 -1.65 -2.05 1.24
C VAL A 210 -2.37 -1.19 0.20
N SER A 211 -1.82 -0.02 -0.13
CA SER A 211 -2.34 0.87 -1.16
C SER A 211 -1.21 1.60 -1.90
N SER A 212 -1.36 1.80 -3.21
CA SER A 212 -0.35 2.39 -4.09
C SER A 212 -0.97 3.09 -5.31
N GLY A 213 -0.44 4.24 -5.70
CA GLY A 213 -0.63 4.85 -7.03
C GLY A 213 0.21 4.15 -8.12
N GLY A 214 1.16 3.31 -7.73
CA GLY A 214 2.06 2.61 -8.63
C GLY A 214 3.21 3.47 -9.15
N LEU A 215 3.85 3.00 -10.22
CA LEU A 215 5.01 3.66 -10.81
C LEU A 215 4.61 4.97 -11.50
N ALA A 216 5.45 6.00 -11.38
CA ALA A 216 5.31 7.22 -12.18
C ALA A 216 5.43 6.90 -13.67
N MET A 217 4.62 7.56 -14.50
CA MET A 217 4.60 7.34 -15.96
C MET A 217 4.29 5.88 -16.35
N LYS A 218 3.61 5.10 -15.50
CA LYS A 218 3.15 3.76 -15.86
C LYS A 218 2.22 3.83 -17.06
N HIS A 219 2.21 2.77 -17.87
CA HIS A 219 1.18 2.61 -18.90
C HIS A 219 -0.21 2.57 -18.22
N PRO A 220 -1.24 3.24 -18.78
CA PRO A 220 -2.61 3.15 -18.29
C PRO A 220 -3.06 1.70 -18.14
N GLY A 221 -3.77 1.39 -17.06
CA GLY A 221 -4.19 0.03 -16.73
C GLY A 221 -3.10 -0.88 -16.15
N ARG A 222 -1.86 -0.40 -15.94
CA ARG A 222 -0.83 -1.19 -15.25
C ARG A 222 -1.22 -1.38 -13.79
N VAL A 223 -1.34 -2.65 -13.40
CA VAL A 223 -1.60 -3.10 -12.03
C VAL A 223 -0.29 -3.53 -11.35
N GLY A 224 -0.08 -3.08 -10.12
CA GLY A 224 1.07 -3.41 -9.27
C GLY A 224 0.80 -4.47 -8.19
N GLN A 225 1.80 -4.69 -7.35
CA GLN A 225 1.76 -5.68 -6.27
C GLN A 225 0.65 -5.40 -5.25
N ALA A 226 0.28 -4.13 -5.05
CA ALA A 226 -0.71 -3.73 -4.06
C ALA A 226 -2.12 -4.30 -4.34
N ALA A 227 -2.41 -4.73 -5.57
CA ALA A 227 -3.67 -5.37 -5.93
C ALA A 227 -3.58 -6.90 -6.09
N HIS A 228 -2.38 -7.48 -6.09
CA HIS A 228 -2.19 -8.91 -6.30
C HIS A 228 -2.24 -9.68 -4.98
N HIS A 229 -3.09 -10.71 -4.96
CA HIS A 229 -3.23 -11.63 -3.83
C HIS A 229 -1.88 -12.30 -3.51
N GLY A 230 -1.46 -12.25 -2.25
CA GLY A 230 -0.20 -12.82 -1.79
C GLY A 230 1.06 -12.00 -2.11
N CYS A 231 0.95 -10.88 -2.84
CA CYS A 231 2.10 -10.02 -3.12
C CYS A 231 2.10 -8.76 -2.24
N GLY A 232 0.99 -8.02 -2.24
CA GLY A 232 0.88 -6.74 -1.57
C GLY A 232 0.71 -6.86 -0.06
N CYS A 233 -0.18 -7.76 0.37
CA CYS A 233 -0.41 -8.06 1.77
C CYS A 233 -0.81 -9.53 1.98
N TRP A 234 -0.59 -10.01 3.20
CA TRP A 234 -1.04 -11.33 3.67
C TRP A 234 -1.46 -11.23 5.14
N ALA A 235 -2.52 -11.95 5.53
CA ALA A 235 -2.91 -12.10 6.92
C ALA A 235 -3.49 -13.49 7.15
N GLU A 236 -3.03 -14.16 8.19
CA GLU A 236 -3.45 -15.50 8.56
C GLU A 236 -3.36 -15.68 10.08
N ASN A 237 -4.46 -16.04 10.73
CA ASN A 237 -4.45 -16.37 12.15
C ASN A 237 -3.80 -17.74 12.41
N THR A 238 -3.41 -17.98 13.67
CA THR A 238 -2.98 -19.31 14.12
C THR A 238 -3.97 -20.41 13.68
N SER A 239 -3.44 -21.48 13.11
CA SER A 239 -4.16 -22.69 12.68
C SER A 239 -3.40 -23.95 13.11
N THR A 240 -3.90 -25.14 12.79
CA THR A 240 -3.19 -26.41 13.06
C THR A 240 -1.86 -26.53 12.31
N LEU A 241 -1.74 -25.86 11.16
CA LEU A 241 -0.54 -25.85 10.33
C LEU A 241 0.35 -24.62 10.58
N ASN A 242 -0.22 -23.57 11.19
CA ASN A 242 0.47 -22.31 11.42
C ASN A 242 0.40 -21.92 12.90
N PRO A 243 1.48 -22.08 13.69
CA PRO A 243 1.45 -21.84 15.13
C PRO A 243 1.23 -20.37 15.50
N TYR A 244 1.43 -19.43 14.57
CA TYR A 244 1.37 -17.99 14.86
C TYR A 244 0.42 -17.24 13.91
N SER A 245 -0.38 -16.33 14.47
CA SER A 245 -1.03 -15.31 13.67
C SER A 245 0.03 -14.41 13.03
N THR A 246 0.01 -14.32 11.70
CA THR A 246 1.01 -13.62 10.88
C THR A 246 0.31 -12.64 9.95
N ALA A 247 0.77 -11.39 9.93
CA ALA A 247 0.35 -10.39 8.96
C ALA A 247 1.56 -9.69 8.35
N VAL A 248 1.48 -9.40 7.06
CA VAL A 248 2.53 -8.81 6.23
C VAL A 248 1.93 -7.76 5.30
N SER A 249 2.61 -6.64 5.14
CA SER A 249 2.34 -5.66 4.09
C SER A 249 3.65 -5.24 3.44
N THR A 250 3.69 -5.19 2.11
CA THR A 250 4.91 -4.93 1.34
C THR A 250 4.89 -3.52 0.72
N SER A 251 6.07 -3.00 0.41
CA SER A 251 6.26 -1.77 -0.34
C SER A 251 7.54 -1.86 -1.17
N GLY A 252 7.69 -0.97 -2.15
CA GLY A 252 8.87 -0.94 -3.03
C GLY A 252 8.61 -1.53 -4.42
N SER A 253 9.68 -1.69 -5.20
CA SER A 253 9.61 -2.20 -6.57
C SER A 253 9.50 -3.73 -6.58
N PRO A 254 8.60 -4.33 -7.36
CA PRO A 254 8.58 -5.79 -7.56
C PRO A 254 9.79 -6.29 -8.38
N PHE A 255 10.58 -5.41 -9.00
CA PHE A 255 11.69 -5.77 -9.89
C PHE A 255 13.08 -5.78 -9.24
N LEU A 256 13.22 -5.35 -7.98
CA LEU A 256 14.50 -5.51 -7.25
C LEU A 256 14.56 -6.90 -6.60
N ALA A 257 14.49 -7.93 -7.45
CA ALA A 257 14.99 -9.26 -7.13
C ALA A 257 16.41 -9.35 -7.71
N SER A 258 17.41 -8.90 -6.96
CA SER A 258 18.80 -9.30 -7.20
C SER A 258 18.99 -10.69 -6.61
N GLU A 259 19.30 -11.68 -7.45
CA GLU A 259 19.81 -13.06 -7.27
C GLU A 259 19.37 -13.95 -6.07
N ASP A 260 18.76 -13.43 -5.00
CA ASP A 260 18.41 -14.15 -3.77
C ASP A 260 16.88 -14.25 -3.51
N CYS A 261 16.02 -14.05 -4.52
CA CYS A 261 14.58 -14.36 -4.44
C CYS A 261 13.83 -13.81 -3.20
N VAL A 262 14.02 -12.53 -2.84
CA VAL A 262 13.15 -11.85 -1.87
C VAL A 262 12.27 -10.85 -2.60
N LEU A 263 11.00 -11.22 -2.87
CA LEU A 263 9.96 -10.23 -3.11
C LEU A 263 9.91 -9.29 -1.89
N GLY A 264 9.94 -7.98 -2.15
CA GLY A 264 10.23 -6.92 -1.18
C GLY A 264 9.60 -7.07 0.21
N GLY A 265 10.45 -6.86 1.23
CA GLY A 265 10.06 -6.45 2.59
C GLY A 265 8.92 -7.25 3.21
N VAL A 266 9.15 -8.53 3.51
CA VAL A 266 8.24 -9.29 4.38
C VAL A 266 8.46 -8.82 5.83
N ILE A 267 7.59 -7.95 6.34
CA ILE A 267 7.48 -7.75 7.79
C ILE A 267 6.61 -8.88 8.34
N VAL A 268 7.25 -9.93 8.85
CA VAL A 268 6.57 -10.98 9.62
C VAL A 268 6.40 -10.49 11.05
N LEU A 269 5.17 -10.14 11.44
CA LEU A 269 4.87 -9.99 12.86
C LEU A 269 4.70 -11.37 13.50
N ARG A 270 5.60 -11.70 14.42
CA ARG A 270 5.37 -12.77 15.38
C ARG A 270 4.54 -12.22 16.53
N CYS A 271 3.30 -12.68 16.67
CA CYS A 271 2.58 -12.49 17.92
C CYS A 271 3.07 -13.54 18.93
N CYS A 272 3.98 -13.16 19.83
CA CYS A 272 4.21 -13.94 21.04
C CYS A 272 2.95 -13.82 21.90
N ARG A 273 2.24 -14.93 22.15
CA ARG A 273 1.25 -14.96 23.22
C ARG A 273 2.00 -14.65 24.52
N CYS A 274 1.61 -13.60 25.24
CA CYS A 274 1.71 -13.60 26.69
C CYS A 274 0.75 -14.68 27.18
N SER A 275 1.25 -15.91 27.29
CA SER A 275 0.66 -16.94 28.13
C SER A 275 1.64 -17.19 29.25
N ASP A 276 1.11 -17.16 30.46
CA ASP A 276 1.78 -17.26 31.74
C ASP A 276 2.90 -18.31 31.80
N PHE A 277 3.90 -17.99 32.64
CA PHE A 277 5.11 -18.74 33.05
C PHE A 277 6.47 -18.32 32.43
N ILE A 278 7.21 -17.56 33.27
CA ILE A 278 8.66 -17.63 33.54
C ILE A 278 9.62 -16.76 32.69
N THR A 279 9.98 -15.61 33.31
CA THR A 279 11.26 -14.88 33.39
C THR A 279 11.94 -14.23 32.15
N GLN A 280 12.06 -12.90 32.26
CA GLN A 280 13.02 -11.96 31.65
C GLN A 280 12.78 -11.53 30.18
N PRO A 281 12.47 -10.24 29.90
CA PRO A 281 12.42 -9.71 28.53
C PRO A 281 13.83 -9.48 27.97
N SER A 282 14.06 -9.85 26.70
CA SER A 282 15.33 -9.58 26.01
C SER A 282 15.47 -8.08 25.63
N PRO A 283 16.70 -7.55 25.54
CA PRO A 283 16.94 -6.10 25.48
C PRO A 283 16.60 -5.40 24.15
N ASP A 284 16.30 -6.13 23.08
CA ASP A 284 16.36 -5.57 21.71
C ASP A 284 15.07 -4.90 21.21
N ILE A 285 14.02 -4.81 22.02
CA ILE A 285 12.77 -4.10 21.63
C ILE A 285 12.74 -2.65 22.17
N GLN A 286 13.57 -2.32 23.17
CA GLN A 286 13.61 -0.96 23.73
C GLN A 286 14.33 0.08 22.83
N ALA A 287 15.13 -0.36 21.84
CA ALA A 287 15.88 0.56 20.99
C ALA A 287 15.03 1.30 19.95
N ILE A 288 13.84 0.79 19.60
CA ILE A 288 12.89 1.45 18.69
C ILE A 288 11.91 2.37 19.45
N LEU A 289 11.75 2.13 20.75
CA LEU A 289 10.99 2.97 21.67
C LEU A 289 11.87 4.08 22.24
N GLY A 290 12.29 5.00 21.36
CA GLY A 290 12.88 6.26 21.76
C GLY A 290 11.96 7.00 22.72
N LYS A 291 12.40 7.04 23.98
CA LYS A 291 12.01 7.86 25.14
C LYS A 291 10.99 8.99 24.88
N SER A 292 10.05 9.09 25.83
CA SER A 292 9.05 10.14 26.08
C SER A 292 7.62 9.83 25.60
N LEU A 293 6.95 8.97 26.38
CA LEU A 293 5.62 9.26 26.94
C LEU A 293 5.79 9.42 28.45
#